data_AF-A0A6H1P6F7-F1
#
_entry.id   AF-A0A6H1P6F7-F1
#
_cell.length_a   1.000
_cell.length_b   1.000
_cell.length_c   1.000
_cell.angle_alpha   90.00
_cell.angle_beta   90.00
_cell.angle_gamma   90.00
#
_symmetry.space_group_name_H-M   'P 1'
#
loop_
_entity.id
_entity.type
_entity.pdbx_description
1 polymer ?
#
loop_
_entity_poly.entity_id
_entity_poly.type
_entity_poly.pdbx_seq_one_letter_code
_entity_poly.pdbx_strand_id
1 'polypeptide(L)'
;MMSIALDQEKVNELVDGFYEKLLKDFYYVNMFNERNTDIELLKNRQRVFINRLVSEESTQEQGEQVSQVKERHPFQIAPERASAWFGKLKETMDEMDLDVSVKEHLKEKVDFLLYKIIK
;
A
#
# COMPACT_ATOMS: atom_id res chain seq x y z
N MET A 1 -13.27 -8.08 16.96
CA MET A 1 -12.54 -7.53 15.83
C MET A 1 -12.24 -8.72 14.92
N MET A 2 -12.61 -8.65 13.64
CA MET A 2 -12.54 -9.79 12.73
C MET A 2 -11.22 -9.75 11.99
N SER A 3 -10.34 -10.72 12.25
CA SER A 3 -9.17 -10.96 11.42
C SER A 3 -9.66 -11.32 10.01
N ILE A 4 -9.35 -10.45 9.05
CA ILE A 4 -9.66 -10.67 7.64
C ILE A 4 -8.38 -11.18 6.99
N ALA A 5 -8.34 -12.47 6.68
CA ALA A 5 -7.27 -13.03 5.86
C ALA A 5 -7.58 -12.75 4.38
N LEU A 6 -6.57 -12.28 3.63
CA LEU A 6 -6.65 -12.14 2.19
C LEU A 6 -5.79 -13.23 1.54
N ASP A 7 -6.36 -13.97 0.59
CA ASP A 7 -5.62 -15.01 -0.12
C ASP A 7 -4.39 -14.44 -0.83
N GLN A 8 -3.30 -15.21 -0.82
CA GLN A 8 -2.03 -14.77 -1.40
C GLN A 8 -2.17 -14.43 -2.90
N GLU A 9 -3.03 -15.13 -3.63
CA GLU A 9 -3.32 -14.85 -5.03
C GLU A 9 -3.96 -13.46 -5.18
N LYS A 10 -4.93 -13.11 -4.32
CA LYS A 10 -5.55 -11.78 -4.29
C LYS A 10 -4.55 -10.69 -3.91
N VAL A 11 -3.62 -10.96 -2.99
CA VAL A 11 -2.54 -10.01 -2.67
C VAL A 11 -1.61 -9.80 -3.88
N ASN A 12 -1.32 -10.86 -4.64
CA ASN A 12 -0.52 -10.74 -5.86
C ASN A 12 -1.24 -9.90 -6.92
N GLU A 13 -2.51 -10.22 -7.20
CA GLU A 13 -3.36 -9.46 -8.14
C GLU A 13 -3.46 -7.98 -7.76
N LEU A 14 -3.69 -7.69 -6.48
CA LEU A 14 -3.77 -6.32 -5.98
C LEU A 14 -2.46 -5.55 -6.21
N VAL A 15 -1.32 -6.16 -5.89
CA VAL A 15 -0.03 -5.50 -6.04
C VAL A 15 0.31 -5.32 -7.52
N ASP A 16 0.11 -6.34 -8.37
CA ASP A 16 0.43 -6.21 -9.79
C ASP A 16 -0.47 -5.20 -10.49
N GLY A 17 -1.78 -5.25 -10.24
CA GLY A 17 -2.73 -4.27 -10.78
C GLY A 17 -2.45 -2.85 -10.28
N PHE A 18 -2.01 -2.71 -9.03
CA PHE A 18 -1.61 -1.43 -8.45
C PHE A 18 -0.39 -0.84 -9.18
N TYR A 19 0.69 -1.61 -9.37
CA TYR A 19 1.87 -1.12 -10.06
C TYR A 19 1.62 -0.89 -11.55
N GLU A 20 0.77 -1.69 -12.21
CA GLU A 20 0.38 -1.43 -13.60
C GLU A 20 -0.27 -0.04 -13.76
N LYS A 21 -1.09 0.37 -12.79
CA LYS A 21 -1.70 1.71 -12.77
C LYS A 21 -0.73 2.80 -12.33
N LEU A 22 0.09 2.53 -11.30
CA LEU A 22 1.04 3.50 -10.76
C LEU A 22 2.10 3.88 -11.80
N LEU A 23 2.58 2.92 -12.58
CA LEU A 23 3.61 3.12 -13.60
C LEU A 23 3.09 3.82 -14.87
N LYS A 24 1.81 4.19 -14.93
CA LYS A 24 1.25 5.09 -15.96
C LYS A 24 1.39 6.57 -15.56
N ASP A 25 1.69 6.86 -14.30
CA ASP A 25 1.91 8.23 -13.81
C ASP A 25 3.39 8.62 -13.95
N PHE A 26 3.65 9.65 -14.76
CA PHE A 26 4.98 10.14 -15.10
C PHE A 26 5.81 10.54 -13.87
N TYR A 27 5.18 11.03 -12.80
CA TYR A 27 5.90 11.38 -11.58
C TYR A 27 6.55 10.14 -10.94
N TYR A 28 5.81 9.04 -10.79
CA TYR A 28 6.35 7.82 -10.18
C TYR A 28 7.39 7.17 -11.07
N VAL A 29 7.15 7.12 -12.39
CA VAL A 29 8.12 6.59 -13.35
C VAL A 29 9.45 7.33 -13.23
N ASN A 30 9.44 8.66 -13.25
CA ASN A 30 10.67 9.45 -13.13
C ASN A 30 11.33 9.26 -11.77
N MET A 31 10.56 9.33 -10.67
CA MET A 31 11.09 9.16 -9.33
C MET A 31 11.75 7.79 -9.13
N PHE A 32 11.16 6.72 -9.67
CA PHE A 32 11.74 5.38 -9.62
C PHE A 32 13.01 5.27 -10.48
N ASN A 33 13.02 5.85 -11.68
CA ASN A 33 14.17 5.86 -12.58
C ASN A 33 15.36 6.63 -11.98
N GLU A 34 15.13 7.85 -11.48
CA GLU A 34 16.15 8.68 -10.82
C GLU A 34 16.81 7.96 -9.64
N ARG A 35 16.05 7.10 -8.95
CA ARG A 35 16.50 6.34 -7.79
C ARG A 35 17.02 4.95 -8.14
N ASN A 36 17.09 4.56 -9.42
CA ASN A 36 17.41 3.21 -9.88
C ASN A 36 16.62 2.12 -9.10
N THR A 37 15.32 2.36 -8.96
CA THR A 37 14.45 1.53 -8.12
C THR A 37 14.14 0.20 -8.79
N ASP A 38 14.39 -0.90 -8.09
CA ASP A 38 13.92 -2.23 -8.49
C ASP A 38 12.42 -2.39 -8.17
N ILE A 39 11.60 -2.33 -9.22
CA ILE A 39 10.14 -2.42 -9.12
C ILE A 39 9.68 -3.80 -8.63
N GLU A 40 10.33 -4.88 -9.04
CA GLU A 40 9.94 -6.22 -8.62
C GLU A 40 10.27 -6.46 -7.15
N LEU A 41 11.40 -5.94 -6.68
CA LEU A 41 11.71 -5.91 -5.25
C LEU A 41 10.68 -5.10 -4.44
N LEU A 42 10.23 -3.95 -4.96
CA LEU A 42 9.18 -3.15 -4.33
C LEU A 42 7.85 -3.89 -4.25
N LYS A 43 7.40 -4.51 -5.34
CA LYS A 43 6.20 -5.35 -5.36
C LYS A 43 6.27 -6.45 -4.31
N ASN A 44 7.39 -7.19 -4.25
CA ASN A 44 7.58 -8.25 -3.25
C ASN A 44 7.48 -7.72 -1.81
N ARG A 45 8.12 -6.59 -1.52
CA ARG A 45 8.02 -5.94 -0.21
C ARG A 45 6.60 -5.49 0.11
N GLN A 46 5.86 -5.00 -0.87
CA GLN A 46 4.47 -4.56 -0.71
C GLN A 46 3.51 -5.74 -0.47
N ARG A 47 3.68 -6.87 -1.17
CA ARG A 47 2.92 -8.12 -0.93
C ARG A 47 3.08 -8.59 0.51
N VAL A 48 4.32 -8.69 0.99
CA VAL A 48 4.64 -9.08 2.37
C VAL A 48 4.08 -8.08 3.39
N PHE A 49 4.09 -6.79 3.05
CA PHE A 49 3.51 -5.77 3.93
C PHE A 49 1.99 -5.89 4.01
N ILE A 50 1.28 -6.06 2.89
CA ILE A 50 -0.18 -6.21 2.85
C ILE A 50 -0.63 -7.44 3.64
N ASN A 51 0.03 -8.60 3.47
CA ASN A 51 -0.27 -9.81 4.23
C ASN A 51 -0.22 -9.58 5.75
N ARG A 52 0.82 -8.89 6.22
CA ARG A 52 0.96 -8.53 7.63
C ARG A 52 -0.09 -7.52 8.07
N LEU A 53 -0.30 -6.50 7.23
CA LEU A 53 -1.26 -5.43 7.50
C LEU A 53 -2.68 -5.95 7.70
N VAL A 54 -3.14 -6.93 6.92
CA VAL A 54 -4.49 -7.49 7.07
C VAL A 54 -4.63 -8.45 8.25
N SER A 55 -3.54 -9.15 8.61
CA SER A 55 -3.53 -10.16 9.68
C SER A 55 -3.42 -9.59 11.09
N GLU A 56 -2.73 -8.45 11.26
CA GLU A 56 -2.40 -7.87 12.56
C GLU A 56 -3.54 -6.95 13.08
N GLU A 57 -3.92 -7.08 14.36
CA GLU A 57 -5.06 -6.36 14.95
C GLU A 57 -4.74 -5.58 16.23
N SER A 58 -3.58 -5.82 16.85
CA SER A 58 -3.23 -5.16 18.11
C SER A 58 -2.68 -3.75 17.91
N THR A 59 -2.88 -2.88 18.90
CA THR A 59 -2.30 -1.54 18.91
C THR A 59 -0.77 -1.56 18.87
N GLN A 60 -0.15 -2.60 19.45
CA GLN A 60 1.30 -2.78 19.40
C GLN A 60 1.78 -3.02 17.96
N GLU A 61 1.18 -3.99 17.27
CA GLU A 61 1.49 -4.30 15.86
C GLU A 61 1.26 -3.08 14.95
N GLN A 62 0.16 -2.34 15.18
CA GLN A 62 -0.10 -1.08 14.48
C GLN A 62 1.03 -0.05 14.68
N GLY A 63 1.58 0.05 15.89
CA GLY A 63 2.73 0.91 16.19
C GLY A 63 4.01 0.48 15.47
N GLU A 64 4.25 -0.82 15.36
CA GLU A 64 5.38 -1.39 14.62
C GLU A 64 5.25 -1.12 13.11
N GLN A 65 4.05 -1.25 12.55
CA GLN A 65 3.77 -0.92 11.15
C GLN A 65 4.01 0.57 10.85
N VAL A 66 3.51 1.47 11.70
CA VAL A 66 3.76 2.92 11.56
C VAL A 66 5.26 3.21 11.57
N SER A 67 6.01 2.58 12.46
CA SER A 67 7.46 2.75 12.55
C SER A 67 8.18 2.28 11.28
N GLN A 68 7.83 1.07 10.79
CA GLN A 68 8.38 0.53 9.54
C GLN A 68 8.07 1.42 8.33
N VAL A 69 6.84 1.96 8.23
CA VAL A 69 6.45 2.81 7.10
C VAL A 69 7.22 4.14 7.16
N LYS A 70 7.38 4.75 8.34
CA LYS A 70 8.19 5.97 8.51
C LYS A 70 9.65 5.76 8.15
N GLU A 71 10.26 4.66 8.58
CA GLU A 71 11.66 4.34 8.27
C GLU A 71 11.89 4.18 6.77
N ARG A 72 10.95 3.52 6.07
CA ARG A 72 11.02 3.28 4.62
C ARG A 72 10.67 4.50 3.78
N HIS A 73 10.04 5.51 4.38
CA HIS A 73 9.70 6.78 3.73
C HIS A 73 10.34 7.95 4.49
N PRO A 74 11.68 8.04 4.53
CA PRO A 74 12.39 9.07 5.29
C PRO A 74 12.27 10.48 4.66
N PHE A 75 11.72 10.56 3.46
CA PHE A 75 11.53 11.81 2.70
C PHE A 75 10.14 12.39 2.96
N GLN A 76 10.00 13.70 2.77
CA GLN A 76 8.69 14.34 2.83
C GLN A 76 7.82 13.87 1.66
N ILE A 77 6.64 13.32 1.98
CA ILE A 77 5.63 12.94 0.99
C ILE A 77 4.62 14.06 0.91
N ALA A 78 4.55 14.71 -0.25
CA ALA A 78 3.54 15.72 -0.51
C ALA A 78 2.13 15.09 -0.48
N PRO A 79 1.11 15.75 0.11
CA PRO A 79 -0.25 15.21 0.22
C PRO A 79 -0.84 14.77 -1.11
N GLU A 80 -0.59 15.52 -2.19
CA GLU A 80 -1.11 15.22 -3.52
C GLU A 80 -0.50 13.93 -4.09
N ARG A 81 0.76 13.64 -3.74
CA ARG A 81 1.42 12.38 -4.14
C ARG A 81 0.88 11.21 -3.33
N ALA A 82 0.69 11.37 -2.03
CA ALA A 82 0.05 10.32 -1.26
C ALA A 82 -1.38 10.03 -1.74
N SER A 83 -2.13 11.07 -2.09
CA SER A 83 -3.49 10.95 -2.65
C SER A 83 -3.50 10.23 -4.00
N ALA A 84 -2.59 10.58 -4.93
CA ALA A 84 -2.46 9.91 -6.21
C ALA A 84 -2.10 8.41 -6.05
N TRP A 85 -1.12 8.11 -5.21
CA TRP A 85 -0.73 6.73 -4.88
C TRP A 85 -1.91 5.94 -4.31
N PHE A 86 -2.60 6.51 -3.32
CA PHE A 86 -3.71 5.82 -2.67
C PHE A 86 -4.92 5.67 -3.58
N GLY A 87 -5.17 6.65 -4.46
CA GLY A 87 -6.17 6.58 -5.51
C GLY A 87 -5.96 5.36 -6.41
N LYS A 88 -4.72 5.09 -6.84
CA LYS A 88 -4.41 3.90 -7.66
C LYS A 88 -4.62 2.59 -6.92
N LEU A 89 -4.33 2.56 -5.62
CA LEU A 89 -4.62 1.38 -4.80
C LEU A 89 -6.14 1.16 -4.67
N LYS A 90 -6.92 2.22 -4.41
CA LYS A 90 -8.39 2.16 -4.34
C LYS A 90 -9.00 1.70 -5.66
N GLU A 91 -8.60 2.31 -6.77
CA GLU A 91 -9.02 1.95 -8.12
C GLU A 91 -8.77 0.46 -8.40
N THR A 92 -7.59 -0.05 -8.02
CA THR A 92 -7.27 -1.48 -8.18
C THR A 92 -8.18 -2.37 -7.34
N MET A 93 -8.40 -2.03 -6.06
CA MET A 93 -9.31 -2.80 -5.21
C MET A 93 -10.75 -2.77 -5.74
N ASP A 94 -11.20 -1.65 -6.30
CA ASP A 94 -12.57 -1.50 -6.80
C ASP A 94 -12.80 -2.36 -8.06
N GLU A 95 -11.79 -2.54 -8.91
CA GLU A 95 -11.81 -3.44 -10.08
C GLU A 95 -11.70 -4.93 -9.74
N MET A 96 -11.17 -5.27 -8.57
CA MET A 96 -11.02 -6.65 -8.14
C MET A 96 -12.30 -7.21 -7.51
N ASP A 97 -12.50 -8.51 -7.70
CA ASP A 97 -13.46 -9.29 -6.94
C ASP A 97 -12.90 -9.61 -5.55
N LEU A 98 -13.21 -8.74 -4.59
CA LEU A 98 -12.89 -8.84 -3.16
C LEU A 98 -14.13 -8.48 -2.34
N ASP A 99 -14.28 -9.09 -1.17
CA ASP A 99 -15.33 -8.71 -0.24
C ASP A 99 -15.23 -7.22 0.15
N VAL A 100 -16.37 -6.56 0.25
CA VAL A 100 -16.46 -5.13 0.60
C VAL A 100 -15.80 -4.86 1.95
N SER A 101 -16.00 -5.75 2.94
CA SER A 101 -15.38 -5.63 4.27
C SER A 101 -13.86 -5.68 4.22
N VAL A 102 -13.27 -6.53 3.36
CA VAL A 102 -11.83 -6.60 3.13
C VAL A 102 -11.34 -5.28 2.53
N LYS A 103 -12.03 -4.78 1.49
CA LYS A 103 -11.68 -3.52 0.82
C LYS A 103 -11.70 -2.35 1.80
N GLU A 104 -12.75 -2.23 2.60
CA GLU A 104 -12.90 -1.16 3.61
C GLU A 104 -11.82 -1.23 4.68
N HIS A 105 -11.58 -2.41 5.26
CA HIS A 105 -10.55 -2.61 6.28
C HIS A 105 -9.15 -2.26 5.78
N LEU A 106 -8.80 -2.70 4.57
CA LEU A 106 -7.50 -2.38 3.98
C LEU A 106 -7.39 -0.88 3.66
N LYS A 107 -8.47 -0.26 3.15
CA LYS A 107 -8.53 1.20 2.91
C LYS A 107 -8.29 1.97 4.21
N GLU A 108 -8.97 1.61 5.30
CA GLU A 108 -8.81 2.27 6.60
C GLU A 108 -7.38 2.15 7.16
N LYS A 109 -6.79 0.95 7.09
CA LYS A 109 -5.41 0.73 7.56
C LYS A 109 -4.40 1.53 6.76
N VAL A 110 -4.52 1.54 5.43
CA VAL A 110 -3.61 2.31 4.57
C VAL A 110 -3.79 3.81 4.78
N ASP A 111 -5.02 4.30 4.87
CA ASP A 111 -5.32 5.72 5.12
C ASP A 111 -4.70 6.19 6.44
N PHE A 112 -4.87 5.40 7.50
CA PHE A 112 -4.22 5.66 8.79
C PHE A 112 -2.70 5.75 8.67
N LEU A 113 -2.05 4.84 7.94
CA LEU A 113 -0.59 4.86 7.77
C LEU A 113 -0.13 6.09 6.97
N LEU A 114 -0.86 6.45 5.91
CA LEU A 114 -0.58 7.64 5.11
C LEU A 114 -0.69 8.90 5.96
N TYR A 115 -1.73 9.02 6.79
CA TYR A 115 -1.89 10.12 7.74
C TYR A 115 -0.68 10.26 8.70
N LYS A 116 0.03 9.17 9.02
CA LYS A 116 1.22 9.21 9.89
C LYS A 116 2.52 9.66 9.20
N ILE A 117 2.56 9.73 7.87
CA ILE A 117 3.79 10.00 7.10
C ILE A 117 3.71 11.20 6.16
N ILE A 118 2.50 11.63 5.76
CA ILE A 118 2.32 12.86 5.00
C ILE A 118 2.69 14.06 5.88
N LYS A 119 3.36 15.06 5.29
CA LYS A 119 3.69 16.33 5.96
C LYS A 119 3.40 17.52 5.06
#